data_AF-A0A3S1NQH0-F1
#
_entry.id   AF-A0A3S1NQH0-F1
#
_cell.length_a   1.000
_cell.length_b   1.000
_cell.length_c   1.000
_cell.angle_alpha   90.00
_cell.angle_beta   90.00
_cell.angle_gamma   90.00
#
_symmetry.space_group_name_H-M   'P 1'
#
loop_
_entity.id
_entity.type
_entity.pdbx_description
1 polymer ?
#
loop_
_entity_poly.entity_id
_entity_poly.type
_entity_poly.pdbx_seq_one_letter_code
_entity_poly.pdbx_strand_id
1 'polypeptide(L)'
;MFSEPREITREYVDNMLLAALQEAHSVVRSYDTKAQIVSVGYILALNLALRFGDLLPSHPPIGPLFYAGVWGIVIMPIVQFGQVLYPSRRRAERELKSKMSGASAVPPIYYVDPQSFADVRALVHQALKSDWTSVLAAELLMTSRARVIKQTRFHRGLIMAVVAFIALGGNQFLLSLGAI
;
A
#
# COMPACT_ATOMS: atom_id res chain seq x y z
N MET A 1 0.22 11.17 49.05
CA MET A 1 0.52 9.82 48.52
C MET A 1 0.90 10.01 47.06
N PHE A 2 2.18 10.29 46.81
CA PHE A 2 2.68 10.50 45.44
C PHE A 2 2.88 9.13 44.81
N SER A 3 2.08 8.83 43.79
CA SER A 3 2.27 7.67 42.93
C SER A 3 3.60 7.84 42.18
N GLU A 4 4.61 7.06 42.58
CA GLU A 4 5.86 6.96 41.83
C GLU A 4 5.57 6.60 40.36
N PRO A 5 6.31 7.16 39.39
CA PRO A 5 6.20 6.74 38.02
C PRO A 5 6.62 5.27 37.95
N ARG A 6 5.63 4.40 37.73
CA ARG A 6 5.79 2.95 37.61
C ARG A 6 6.91 2.69 36.60
N GLU A 7 8.06 2.25 37.10
CA GLU A 7 9.26 2.00 36.32
C GLU A 7 8.88 1.07 35.18
N ILE A 8 8.90 1.59 33.95
CA ILE A 8 8.47 0.83 32.78
C ILE A 8 9.53 -0.24 32.56
N THR A 9 9.24 -1.48 32.93
CA THR A 9 10.16 -2.60 32.72
C THR A 9 10.40 -2.80 31.23
N ARG A 10 11.64 -3.10 30.86
CA ARG A 10 12.05 -3.34 29.46
C ARG A 10 11.16 -4.37 28.78
N GLU A 11 10.76 -5.40 29.51
CA GLU A 11 9.81 -6.43 29.07
C GLU A 11 8.43 -5.87 28.70
N TYR A 12 7.93 -4.88 29.45
CA TYR A 12 6.67 -4.20 29.10
C TYR A 12 6.80 -3.39 27.81
N VAL A 13 7.93 -2.69 27.62
CA VAL A 13 8.22 -1.95 26.38
C VAL A 13 8.30 -2.90 25.20
N ASP A 14 9.04 -4.00 25.33
CA ASP A 14 9.20 -5.01 24.28
C ASP A 14 7.86 -5.63 23.88
N ASN A 15 7.03 -6.00 24.86
CA ASN A 15 5.70 -6.54 24.62
C ASN A 15 4.78 -5.53 23.92
N MET A 16 4.84 -4.25 24.31
CA MET A 16 4.04 -3.21 23.67
C MET A 16 4.51 -2.95 22.22
N LEU A 17 5.82 -2.96 21.97
CA LEU A 17 6.40 -2.82 20.63
C LEU A 17 6.03 -4.01 19.74
N LEU A 18 6.06 -5.24 20.26
CA LEU A 18 5.61 -6.44 19.57
C LEU A 18 4.13 -6.37 19.18
N ALA A 19 3.26 -5.96 20.12
CA ALA A 19 1.83 -5.80 19.85
C ALA A 19 1.58 -4.73 18.77
N ALA A 20 2.25 -3.58 18.87
CA ALA A 20 2.17 -2.52 17.88
C ALA A 20 2.67 -2.98 16.50
N LEU A 21 3.73 -3.80 16.46
CA LEU A 21 4.28 -4.35 15.23
C LEU A 21 3.32 -5.34 14.56
N GLN A 22 2.72 -6.25 15.35
CA GLN A 22 1.72 -7.19 14.85
C GLN A 22 0.52 -6.46 14.25
N GLU A 23 0.05 -5.41 14.91
CA GLU A 23 -1.04 -4.57 14.40
C GLU A 23 -0.61 -3.80 13.14
N ALA A 24 0.61 -3.27 13.09
CA ALA A 24 1.11 -2.63 11.88
C ALA A 24 1.14 -3.60 10.69
N HIS A 25 1.57 -4.85 10.89
CA HIS A 25 1.52 -5.89 9.86
C HIS A 25 0.09 -6.27 9.45
N SER A 26 -0.83 -6.41 10.40
CA SER A 26 -2.23 -6.74 10.11
C SER A 26 -2.87 -5.67 9.22
N VAL A 27 -2.66 -4.40 9.56
CA VAL A 27 -3.16 -3.25 8.79
C VAL A 27 -2.52 -3.18 7.41
N VAL A 28 -1.21 -3.40 7.29
CA VAL A 28 -0.52 -3.41 5.98
C VAL A 28 -1.07 -4.49 5.04
N ARG A 29 -1.39 -5.69 5.56
CA ARG A 29 -2.03 -6.77 4.78
C ARG A 29 -3.49 -6.44 4.45
N SER A 30 -4.19 -5.75 5.35
CA SER A 30 -5.56 -5.31 5.10
C SER A 30 -5.67 -4.40 3.87
N TYR A 31 -4.66 -3.55 3.62
CA TYR A 31 -4.63 -2.71 2.42
C TYR A 31 -4.48 -3.50 1.12
N ASP A 32 -3.79 -4.64 1.14
CA ASP A 32 -3.69 -5.51 -0.04
C ASP A 32 -5.07 -6.11 -0.36
N THR A 33 -5.77 -6.58 0.67
CA THR A 33 -7.13 -7.13 0.53
C THR A 33 -8.11 -6.04 0.08
N LYS A 34 -8.05 -4.84 0.66
CA LYS A 34 -8.87 -3.69 0.24
C LYS A 34 -8.60 -3.32 -1.22
N ALA A 35 -7.34 -3.29 -1.65
CA ALA A 35 -6.99 -3.00 -3.04
C ALA A 35 -7.53 -4.07 -4.00
N GLN A 36 -7.46 -5.36 -3.65
CA GLN A 36 -8.04 -6.44 -4.45
C GLN A 36 -9.55 -6.32 -4.57
N ILE A 37 -10.27 -6.15 -3.46
CA ILE A 37 -11.73 -6.00 -3.44
C ILE A 37 -12.17 -4.80 -4.29
N VAL A 38 -11.52 -3.65 -4.12
CA VAL A 38 -11.85 -2.44 -4.88
C VAL A 38 -11.52 -2.61 -6.36
N SER A 39 -10.42 -3.29 -6.72
CA SER A 39 -10.09 -3.56 -8.12
C SER A 39 -11.13 -4.45 -8.79
N VAL A 40 -11.55 -5.53 -8.12
CA VAL A 40 -12.61 -6.43 -8.63
C VAL A 40 -13.93 -5.66 -8.76
N GLY A 41 -14.30 -4.88 -7.74
CA GLY A 41 -15.50 -4.04 -7.78
C GLY A 41 -15.47 -3.01 -8.91
N TYR A 42 -14.31 -2.39 -9.15
CA TYR A 42 -14.12 -1.43 -10.25
C TYR A 42 -14.34 -2.08 -11.62
N ILE A 43 -13.73 -3.24 -11.87
CA ILE A 43 -13.88 -3.98 -13.13
C ILE A 43 -15.35 -4.39 -13.35
N LEU A 44 -16.03 -4.85 -12.30
CA LEU A 44 -17.45 -5.20 -12.38
C LEU A 44 -18.31 -3.97 -12.71
N ALA A 45 -18.14 -2.87 -11.96
CA ALA A 45 -18.90 -1.64 -12.16
C ALA A 45 -18.65 -1.03 -13.55
N LEU A 46 -17.40 -1.09 -14.04
CA LEU A 46 -17.05 -0.69 -15.40
C LEU A 46 -17.79 -1.54 -16.44
N ASN A 47 -17.80 -2.87 -16.29
CA ASN A 47 -18.52 -3.75 -17.22
C ASN A 47 -20.03 -3.46 -17.24
N LEU A 48 -20.64 -3.15 -16.09
CA LEU A 48 -22.03 -2.73 -16.05
C LEU A 48 -22.24 -1.38 -16.75
N ALA A 49 -21.40 -0.38 -16.44
CA ALA A 49 -21.51 0.96 -17.03
C ALA A 49 -21.33 0.95 -18.56
N LEU A 50 -20.46 0.09 -19.09
CA LEU A 50 -20.30 -0.10 -20.53
C LEU A 50 -21.53 -0.77 -21.16
N ARG A 51 -22.08 -1.82 -20.53
CA ARG A 51 -23.31 -2.47 -21.01
C ARG A 51 -24.52 -1.53 -21.03
N PHE A 52 -24.62 -0.61 -20.07
CA PHE A 52 -25.64 0.44 -20.09
C PHE A 52 -25.35 1.51 -21.16
N GLY A 53 -24.07 1.80 -21.41
CA GLY A 53 -23.65 2.69 -22.49
C GLY A 53 -24.01 2.16 -23.89
N ASP A 54 -23.94 0.84 -24.10
CA ASP A 54 -24.34 0.20 -25.36
C ASP A 54 -25.85 0.34 -25.67
N LEU A 55 -26.67 0.70 -24.67
CA LEU A 55 -28.11 0.97 -24.85
C LEU A 55 -28.39 2.41 -25.32
N LEU A 56 -27.38 3.29 -25.32
CA LEU A 56 -27.51 4.67 -25.80
C LEU A 56 -27.29 4.75 -27.33
N PRO A 57 -27.99 5.65 -28.04
CA PRO A 57 -27.80 5.84 -29.48
C PRO A 57 -26.34 6.13 -29.81
N SER A 58 -25.71 5.30 -30.64
CA SER A 58 -24.31 5.45 -31.03
C SER A 58 -24.16 6.54 -32.10
N HIS A 59 -23.64 7.71 -31.73
CA HIS A 59 -23.18 8.74 -32.67
C HIS A 59 -21.84 8.34 -33.34
N PRO A 60 -21.50 8.92 -34.52
CA PRO A 60 -20.43 8.41 -35.38
C PRO A 60 -19.05 8.48 -34.70
N PRO A 61 -18.11 7.60 -35.10
CA PRO A 61 -16.88 7.38 -34.34
C PRO A 61 -15.98 8.61 -34.36
N ILE A 62 -15.82 9.24 -33.20
CA ILE A 62 -14.69 10.13 -32.93
C ILE A 62 -13.43 9.24 -33.05
N GLY A 63 -12.49 9.66 -33.90
CA GLY A 63 -11.37 8.82 -34.37
C GLY A 63 -10.50 8.15 -33.28
N PRO A 64 -9.52 7.32 -33.68
CA PRO A 64 -8.79 6.41 -32.78
C PRO A 64 -8.14 7.06 -31.54
N LEU A 65 -7.85 8.37 -31.55
CA LEU A 65 -7.37 9.09 -30.37
C LEU A 65 -8.39 9.13 -29.21
N PHE A 66 -9.69 9.20 -29.50
CA PHE A 66 -10.73 9.22 -28.47
C PHE A 66 -10.75 7.90 -27.70
N TYR A 67 -10.71 6.78 -28.42
CA TYR A 67 -10.62 5.45 -27.82
C TYR A 67 -9.35 5.29 -26.97
N ALA A 68 -8.20 5.80 -27.43
CA ALA A 68 -6.97 5.78 -26.65
C ALA A 68 -7.10 6.59 -25.34
N GLY A 69 -7.76 7.75 -25.36
CA GLY A 69 -8.04 8.56 -24.17
C GLY A 69 -8.95 7.86 -23.17
N VAL A 70 -10.07 7.29 -23.64
CA VAL A 70 -11.02 6.54 -22.81
C VAL A 70 -10.34 5.31 -22.19
N TRP A 71 -9.58 4.55 -22.98
CA TRP A 71 -8.80 3.41 -22.47
C TRP A 71 -7.76 3.83 -21.43
N GLY A 72 -7.11 4.98 -21.61
CA GLY A 72 -6.19 5.54 -20.63
C GLY A 72 -6.88 5.84 -19.29
N ILE A 73 -8.06 6.47 -19.33
CA ILE A 73 -8.86 6.79 -18.15
C ILE A 73 -9.31 5.52 -17.42
N VAL A 74 -9.69 4.47 -18.17
CA VAL A 74 -10.19 3.20 -17.64
C VAL A 74 -9.06 2.32 -17.06
N ILE A 75 -7.90 2.27 -17.71
CA ILE A 75 -6.76 1.44 -17.26
C ILE A 75 -6.04 2.08 -16.06
N MET A 76 -6.01 3.41 -15.98
CA MET A 76 -5.21 4.12 -14.97
C MET A 76 -5.54 3.74 -13.51
N PRO A 77 -6.83 3.60 -13.10
CA PRO A 77 -7.17 3.09 -11.77
C PRO A 77 -6.66 1.68 -11.50
N ILE A 78 -6.73 0.78 -12.49
CA ILE A 78 -6.25 -0.61 -12.38
C ILE A 78 -4.75 -0.63 -12.09
N VAL A 79 -3.98 0.16 -12.83
CA VAL A 79 -2.53 0.29 -12.61
C VAL A 79 -2.23 0.86 -11.22
N GLN A 80 -2.98 1.87 -10.76
CA GLN A 80 -2.81 2.44 -9.42
C GLN A 80 -3.08 1.44 -8.30
N PHE A 81 -4.13 0.62 -8.41
CA PHE A 81 -4.37 -0.44 -7.44
C PHE A 81 -3.29 -1.53 -7.48
N GLY A 82 -2.75 -1.87 -8.66
CA GLY A 82 -1.57 -2.73 -8.77
C GLY A 82 -0.34 -2.17 -8.04
N GLN A 83 -0.15 -0.85 -8.05
CA GLN A 83 0.93 -0.19 -7.31
C GLN A 83 0.74 -0.20 -5.78
N VAL A 84 -0.48 -0.43 -5.28
CA VAL A 84 -0.72 -0.64 -3.84
C VAL A 84 -0.15 -2.00 -3.41
N LEU A 85 -0.33 -3.02 -4.27
CA LEU A 85 0.13 -4.40 -4.02
C LEU A 85 1.65 -4.53 -4.07
N TYR A 86 2.29 -3.85 -5.02
CA TYR A 86 3.76 -3.81 -5.13
C TYR A 86 4.29 -2.41 -4.80
N PRO A 87 4.48 -2.08 -3.51
CA PRO A 87 5.33 -0.95 -3.16
C PRO A 87 6.70 -1.18 -3.79
N SER A 88 7.24 -0.17 -4.48
CA SER A 88 8.59 -0.26 -5.06
C SER A 88 9.60 -0.41 -3.92
N ARG A 89 9.89 -1.65 -3.52
CA ARG A 89 10.76 -2.01 -2.38
C ARG A 89 12.05 -1.20 -2.39
N ARG A 90 12.65 -1.02 -3.57
CA ARG A 90 13.87 -0.23 -3.80
C ARG A 90 13.84 1.22 -3.28
N ARG A 91 12.72 1.95 -3.37
CA ARG A 91 12.66 3.35 -2.89
C ARG A 91 12.49 3.43 -1.38
N ALA A 92 11.65 2.54 -0.82
CA ALA A 92 11.44 2.46 0.62
C ALA A 92 12.71 2.03 1.35
N GLU A 93 13.44 1.03 0.83
CA GLU A 93 14.70 0.56 1.42
C GLU A 93 15.81 1.61 1.40
N ARG A 94 15.95 2.39 0.30
CA ARG A 94 17.03 3.37 0.13
C ARG A 94 16.93 4.55 1.10
N GLU A 95 15.70 5.04 1.31
CA GLU A 95 15.42 6.19 2.18
C GLU A 95 15.29 5.81 3.66
N LEU A 96 15.28 4.50 3.95
CA LEU A 96 15.24 3.95 5.29
C LEU A 96 16.65 3.54 5.75
N LYS A 97 17.47 2.98 4.84
CA LYS A 97 18.92 2.85 5.05
C LYS A 97 19.53 4.19 5.45
N SER A 98 19.14 5.29 4.80
CA SER A 98 19.65 6.63 5.15
C SER A 98 19.21 7.15 6.52
N LYS A 99 18.08 6.68 7.06
CA LYS A 99 17.58 7.06 8.40
C LYS A 99 18.09 6.14 9.51
N MET A 100 18.44 4.89 9.18
CA MET A 100 19.04 3.93 10.10
C MET A 100 20.53 4.12 10.32
N SER A 101 21.23 4.80 9.40
CA SER A 101 22.68 5.08 9.48
C SER A 101 23.15 5.74 10.79
N GLY A 102 22.24 6.31 11.58
CA GLY A 102 22.56 6.99 12.84
C GLY A 102 21.95 6.38 14.11
N ALA A 103 21.13 5.32 14.02
CA ALA A 103 20.31 4.87 15.15
C ALA A 103 20.75 3.56 15.82
N SER A 104 21.48 2.67 15.12
CA SER A 104 22.08 1.48 15.73
C SER A 104 23.14 0.88 14.81
N ALA A 105 24.31 0.55 15.36
CA ALA A 105 25.42 -0.07 14.64
C ALA A 105 25.17 -1.56 14.29
N VAL A 106 24.10 -2.14 14.81
CA VAL A 106 23.76 -3.56 14.61
C VAL A 106 22.57 -3.67 13.63
N PRO A 107 22.74 -4.35 12.49
CA PRO A 107 21.67 -4.51 11.51
C PRO A 107 20.51 -5.33 12.12
N PRO A 108 19.24 -4.91 11.93
CA PRO A 108 18.08 -5.59 12.50
C PRO A 108 17.95 -7.03 11.95
N ILE A 109 17.85 -8.01 12.85
CA ILE A 109 17.88 -9.46 12.55
C ILE A 109 16.47 -10.02 12.27
N TYR A 110 15.42 -9.20 12.39
CA TYR A 110 14.04 -9.68 12.28
C TYR A 110 13.71 -10.30 10.91
N TYR A 111 14.45 -9.92 9.85
CA TYR A 111 14.41 -10.57 8.54
C TYR A 111 15.75 -11.24 8.24
N VAL A 112 15.80 -12.55 8.39
CA VAL A 112 16.99 -13.36 8.10
C VAL A 112 16.97 -13.69 6.62
N ASP A 113 17.83 -13.05 5.83
CA ASP A 113 18.10 -13.53 4.48
C ASP A 113 18.88 -14.86 4.61
N PRO A 114 18.38 -16.00 4.12
CA PRO A 114 19.06 -17.28 4.22
C PRO A 114 20.47 -17.27 3.62
N GLN A 115 20.77 -16.32 2.72
CA GLN A 115 22.10 -16.16 2.13
C GLN A 115 23.05 -15.30 2.97
N SER A 116 22.54 -14.58 3.97
CA SER A 116 23.32 -13.65 4.80
C SER A 116 23.96 -14.30 6.02
N PHE A 117 23.61 -15.56 6.33
CA PHE A 117 24.16 -16.31 7.45
C PHE A 117 24.72 -17.66 6.98
N ALA A 118 25.94 -17.97 7.40
CA ALA A 118 26.60 -19.22 7.04
C ALA A 118 26.05 -20.45 7.79
N ASP A 119 25.51 -20.28 9.01
CA ASP A 119 24.95 -21.35 9.84
C ASP A 119 23.93 -20.77 10.85
N VAL A 120 22.97 -21.59 11.30
CA VAL A 120 21.96 -21.27 12.34
C VAL A 120 22.63 -20.81 13.64
N ARG A 121 23.81 -21.35 13.96
CA ARG A 121 24.60 -20.92 15.12
C ARG A 121 25.07 -19.47 15.02
N ALA A 122 25.41 -18.99 13.83
CA ALA A 122 25.78 -17.59 13.61
C ALA A 122 24.57 -16.67 13.83
N LEU A 123 23.38 -17.10 13.39
CA LEU A 123 22.13 -16.40 13.65
C LEU A 123 21.85 -16.30 15.15
N VAL A 124 21.87 -17.41 15.88
CA VAL A 124 21.60 -17.44 17.33
C VAL A 124 22.59 -16.58 18.10
N HIS A 125 23.88 -16.61 17.74
CA HIS A 125 24.89 -15.78 18.39
C HIS A 125 24.64 -14.28 18.17
N GLN A 126 24.24 -13.89 16.97
CA GLN A 126 23.94 -12.49 16.65
C GLN A 126 22.63 -12.03 17.30
N ALA A 127 21.64 -12.93 17.39
CA ALA A 127 20.37 -12.70 18.07
C ALA A 127 20.55 -12.47 19.58
N LEU A 128 21.45 -13.20 20.23
CA LEU A 128 21.78 -13.02 21.65
C LEU A 128 22.54 -11.71 21.96
N LYS A 129 23.31 -11.19 21.00
CA LYS A 129 24.04 -9.92 21.14
C LYS A 129 23.23 -8.68 20.78
N SER A 130 22.06 -8.84 20.18
CA SER A 130 21.28 -7.72 19.65
C SER A 130 20.30 -7.18 20.67
N ASP A 131 20.16 -5.86 20.69
CA ASP A 131 19.14 -5.18 21.50
C ASP A 131 17.77 -5.30 20.81
N TRP A 132 16.96 -6.27 21.25
CA TRP A 132 15.64 -6.57 20.68
C TRP A 132 14.69 -5.38 20.70
N THR A 133 14.76 -4.54 21.74
CA THR A 133 14.00 -3.28 21.84
C THR A 133 14.25 -2.40 20.61
N SER A 134 15.53 -2.22 20.23
CA SER A 134 15.93 -1.40 19.07
C SER A 134 15.53 -2.03 17.74
N VAL A 135 15.59 -3.37 17.63
CA VAL A 135 15.17 -4.12 16.44
C VAL A 135 13.67 -4.02 16.21
N LEU A 136 12.87 -4.14 17.28
CA LEU A 136 11.42 -4.01 17.23
C LEU A 136 10.99 -2.59 16.89
N ALA A 137 11.61 -1.58 17.49
CA ALA A 137 11.33 -0.18 17.17
C ALA A 137 11.69 0.17 15.72
N ALA A 138 12.84 -0.32 15.24
CA ALA A 138 13.28 -0.19 13.86
C ALA A 138 12.26 -0.79 12.87
N GLU A 139 11.79 -2.01 13.13
CA GLU A 139 10.81 -2.70 12.28
C GLU A 139 9.43 -2.04 12.36
N LEU A 140 9.02 -1.56 13.54
CA LEU A 140 7.77 -0.82 13.69
C LEU A 140 7.78 0.45 12.84
N LEU A 141 8.90 1.17 12.79
CA LEU A 141 9.07 2.32 11.91
C LEU A 141 9.03 1.92 10.43
N MET A 142 9.64 0.79 10.06
CA MET A 142 9.59 0.27 8.68
C MET A 142 8.15 -0.05 8.26
N THR A 143 7.44 -0.81 9.06
CA THR A 143 6.09 -1.30 8.80
C THR A 143 5.06 -0.17 8.82
N SER A 144 5.17 0.76 9.78
CA SER A 144 4.36 1.98 9.81
C SER A 144 4.56 2.84 8.56
N ARG A 145 5.79 2.96 8.08
CA ARG A 145 6.07 3.67 6.82
C ARG A 145 5.45 2.95 5.61
N ALA A 146 5.57 1.63 5.54
CA ALA A 146 4.94 0.84 4.49
C ALA A 146 3.42 1.03 4.49
N ARG A 147 2.79 1.09 5.67
CA ARG A 147 1.37 1.42 5.82
C ARG A 147 1.03 2.78 5.20
N VAL A 148 1.74 3.84 5.54
CA VAL A 148 1.47 5.19 5.01
C VAL A 148 1.57 5.21 3.49
N ILE A 149 2.62 4.58 2.92
CA ILE A 149 2.79 4.49 1.47
C ILE A 149 1.63 3.76 0.81
N LYS A 150 1.21 2.61 1.36
CA LYS A 150 0.07 1.86 0.83
C LYS A 150 -1.23 2.65 0.96
N GLN A 151 -1.46 3.33 2.08
CA GLN A 151 -2.64 4.17 2.30
C GLN A 151 -2.72 5.30 1.28
N THR A 152 -1.63 6.05 1.06
CA THR A 152 -1.60 7.14 0.09
C THR A 152 -1.85 6.64 -1.33
N ARG A 153 -1.24 5.51 -1.73
CA ARG A 153 -1.46 4.91 -3.06
C ARG A 153 -2.89 4.41 -3.23
N PHE A 154 -3.46 3.77 -2.21
CA PHE A 154 -4.84 3.31 -2.22
C PHE A 154 -5.82 4.48 -2.37
N HIS A 155 -5.61 5.54 -1.61
CA HIS A 155 -6.43 6.75 -1.70
C HIS A 155 -6.33 7.42 -3.07
N ARG A 156 -5.12 7.50 -3.65
CA ARG A 156 -4.92 8.02 -5.01
C ARG A 156 -5.63 7.15 -6.05
N GLY A 157 -5.52 5.83 -5.97
CA GLY A 157 -6.24 4.90 -6.85
C GLY A 157 -7.76 5.09 -6.77
N LEU A 158 -8.28 5.28 -5.55
CA LEU A 158 -9.70 5.55 -5.33
C LEU A 158 -10.17 6.86 -5.97
N ILE A 159 -9.42 7.95 -5.78
CA ILE A 159 -9.72 9.24 -6.42
C ILE A 159 -9.74 9.10 -7.95
N MET A 160 -8.73 8.42 -8.52
CA MET A 160 -8.67 8.19 -9.97
C MET A 160 -9.86 7.37 -10.48
N ALA A 161 -10.29 6.34 -9.73
CA ALA A 161 -11.47 5.56 -10.08
C ALA A 161 -12.75 6.41 -10.10
N VAL A 162 -12.93 7.28 -9.10
CA VAL A 162 -14.07 8.21 -9.04
C VAL A 162 -14.04 9.18 -10.22
N VAL A 163 -12.88 9.78 -10.51
CA VAL A 163 -12.72 10.68 -11.65
C VAL A 163 -13.00 9.96 -12.97
N ALA A 164 -12.55 8.71 -13.12
CA ALA A 164 -12.84 7.90 -14.30
C ALA A 164 -14.34 7.65 -14.48
N PHE A 165 -15.08 7.32 -13.41
CA PHE A 165 -16.53 7.15 -13.48
C PHE A 165 -17.26 8.45 -13.80
N ILE A 166 -16.84 9.58 -13.24
CA ILE A 166 -17.42 10.90 -13.56
C ILE A 166 -17.19 11.22 -15.04
N ALA A 167 -15.98 10.98 -15.56
CA ALA A 167 -15.67 11.23 -16.96
C ALA A 167 -16.51 10.33 -17.91
N LEU A 168 -16.62 9.04 -17.60
CA LEU A 168 -17.42 8.09 -18.37
C LEU A 168 -18.92 8.44 -18.32
N GLY A 169 -19.45 8.70 -17.12
CA GLY A 169 -20.84 9.07 -16.93
C GLY A 169 -21.19 10.41 -17.57
N GLY A 170 -20.31 11.40 -17.46
CA GLY A 170 -20.46 12.70 -18.13
C GLY A 170 -20.48 12.56 -19.66
N ASN A 171 -19.58 11.75 -20.22
CA ASN A 171 -19.59 11.46 -21.65
C ASN A 171 -20.87 10.75 -22.10
N GLN A 172 -21.32 9.73 -21.38
CA GLN A 172 -22.60 9.04 -21.68
C GLN A 172 -23.80 9.99 -21.56
N PHE A 173 -23.80 10.87 -20.56
CA PHE A 173 -24.85 11.87 -20.38
C PHE A 173 -24.91 12.87 -21.54
N LEU A 174 -23.77 13.38 -21.99
CA LEU A 174 -23.69 14.27 -23.14
C LEU A 174 -24.18 13.60 -24.43
N LEU A 175 -23.82 12.34 -24.65
CA LEU A 175 -24.33 11.54 -25.77
C LEU A 175 -25.85 11.33 -25.67
N SER A 176 -26.38 11.10 -24.47
CA SER A 176 -27.83 10.95 -24.27
C SER A 176 -28.63 12.24 -24.56
N LEU A 177 -28.00 13.41 -24.40
CA LEU A 177 -28.60 14.71 -24.70
C LEU A 177 -28.47 15.10 -26.18
N GLY A 178 -27.77 14.31 -27.00
CA GLY A 178 -27.48 14.65 -28.40
C GLY A 178 -26.59 15.90 -28.56
N ALA A 179 -25.82 16.24 -27.51
CA ALA A 179 -24.99 17.44 -27.50
C ALA A 179 -23.64 17.24 -28.25
N ILE A 180 -23.32 16.01 -28.67
CA ILE A 180 -22.18 15.61 -29.48
C ILE A 180 -22.58 14.42 -30.37
#